data_AF-A0A8H6F763-F1
#
_entry.id   AF-A0A8H6F763-F1
#
_cell.length_a   1.000
_cell.length_b   1.000
_cell.length_c   1.000
_cell.angle_alpha   90.00
_cell.angle_beta   90.00
_cell.angle_gamma   90.00
#
_symmetry.space_group_name_H-M   'P 1'
#
loop_
_entity.id
_entity.type
_entity.pdbx_description
1 polymer ?
#
loop_
_entity_poly.entity_id
_entity_poly.type
_entity_poly.pdbx_seq_one_letter_code
_entity_poly.pdbx_strand_id
1 'polypeptide(L)'
;MSDQEWDQVQKVHLLGTFNLSRLAWPYFAEKKYGRIVNISSTSGIYGNFGQANYASAKAGILGLSKTLAVEGARNNIKVNVVAPHAETAMTLTIFREQDKNLYHADQVAPLLVYLGSEEVEVTGETFEAGGGWIGNTRWQRAKGAVSHDEHTTVEFIRDNLKDITNFDSDTENPKSTTESSMAILSAVGGDDDDDDDEEEDEGDEEEEEEDEEEDDPVWRFNDRDVILYNIALGATTKQLHYVYENDSDFQVIPTFGHLITFNSGKSQNSFAKLLRNFNPMLLLHGEHYLKVHKWPPPTEGAIKTTFEPISTTPKGSNVVIVHGSKSVDNDSGEVIYSNEATYFIRNCQADNKVYAERRSFATNPFPAPKRAPDYQVDVPISEDLAALYRLTGDRNPLHIDPNFAKGAKFPKPILHGMCTYGLSAKVLIDKFGMFDEIKARFTGIVFPGETLRVLAWKESDDTVVFQTHVVDRGTIAINNAAIKLVGDKAKI
;
A
#
# COMPACT_ATOMS: atom_id res chain seq x y z
N MET A 1 15.58 -9.65 46.67
CA MET A 1 14.11 -9.56 46.54
C MET A 1 13.52 -10.77 47.22
N SER A 2 12.73 -10.55 48.25
CA SER A 2 11.94 -11.59 48.93
C SER A 2 10.57 -11.73 48.27
N ASP A 3 9.89 -12.86 48.53
CA ASP A 3 8.54 -13.12 48.02
C ASP A 3 7.55 -12.04 48.46
N GLN A 4 7.69 -11.54 49.69
CA GLN A 4 6.84 -10.46 50.22
C GLN A 4 7.02 -9.15 49.44
N GLU A 5 8.25 -8.78 49.11
CA GLU A 5 8.55 -7.59 48.29
C GLU A 5 8.03 -7.73 46.85
N TRP A 6 8.06 -8.95 46.29
CA TRP A 6 7.45 -9.24 44.99
C TRP A 6 5.93 -9.08 45.05
N ASP A 7 5.29 -9.81 45.95
CA ASP A 7 3.84 -9.86 46.10
C ASP A 7 3.22 -8.49 46.37
N GLN A 8 3.86 -7.70 47.23
CA GLN A 8 3.37 -6.37 47.56
C GLN A 8 3.32 -5.47 46.32
N VAL A 9 4.36 -5.50 45.49
CA VAL A 9 4.43 -4.70 44.25
C VAL A 9 3.41 -5.18 43.23
N GLN A 10 3.25 -6.50 43.04
CA GLN A 10 2.24 -7.04 42.12
C GLN A 10 0.81 -6.70 42.56
N LYS A 11 0.52 -6.84 43.87
CA LYS A 11 -0.79 -6.54 44.45
C LYS A 11 -1.18 -5.08 44.26
N VAL A 12 -0.25 -4.15 44.49
CA VAL A 12 -0.51 -2.72 44.37
C VAL A 12 -0.64 -2.28 42.92
N HIS A 13 0.30 -2.66 42.05
CA HIS A 13 0.36 -2.10 40.70
C HIS A 13 -0.54 -2.85 39.72
N LEU A 14 -0.26 -4.13 39.46
CA LEU A 14 -0.97 -4.88 38.43
C LEU A 14 -2.39 -5.25 38.89
N LEU A 15 -2.50 -5.89 40.05
CA LEU A 15 -3.79 -6.33 40.58
C LEU A 15 -4.67 -5.15 41.00
N GLY A 16 -4.07 -4.07 41.51
CA GLY A 16 -4.77 -2.81 41.78
C GLY A 16 -5.39 -2.22 40.52
N THR A 17 -4.62 -2.13 39.43
CA THR A 17 -5.10 -1.64 38.12
C THR A 17 -6.24 -2.52 37.60
N PHE A 18 -6.08 -3.84 37.61
CA PHE A 18 -7.12 -4.78 37.22
C PHE A 18 -8.41 -4.60 38.02
N ASN A 19 -8.30 -4.53 39.36
CA ASN A 19 -9.46 -4.42 40.23
C ASN A 19 -10.23 -3.12 40.01
N LEU A 20 -9.54 -1.99 39.83
CA LEU A 20 -10.19 -0.71 39.56
C LEU A 20 -10.90 -0.71 38.20
N SER A 21 -10.24 -1.20 37.14
CA SER A 21 -10.86 -1.37 35.83
C SER A 21 -12.10 -2.26 35.91
N ARG A 22 -12.01 -3.41 36.59
CA ARG A 22 -13.13 -4.35 36.79
C ARG A 22 -14.30 -3.71 37.52
N LEU A 23 -14.04 -2.87 38.52
CA LEU A 23 -15.08 -2.18 39.28
C LEU A 23 -15.78 -1.09 38.46
N ALA A 24 -15.04 -0.36 37.61
CA ALA A 24 -15.60 0.69 36.76
C ALA A 24 -16.33 0.13 35.51
N TRP A 25 -15.91 -1.03 35.02
CA TRP A 25 -16.34 -1.59 33.73
C TRP A 25 -17.86 -1.68 33.53
N PRO A 26 -18.67 -2.19 34.49
CA PRO A 26 -20.11 -2.33 34.27
C PRO A 26 -20.78 -0.98 34.04
N TYR A 27 -20.32 0.08 34.72
CA TYR A 27 -20.87 1.43 34.57
C TYR A 27 -20.53 2.03 33.21
N PHE A 28 -19.29 1.86 32.74
CA PHE A 28 -18.89 2.32 31.41
C PHE A 28 -19.63 1.59 30.30
N ALA A 29 -19.80 0.28 30.43
CA ALA A 29 -20.52 -0.54 29.46
C ALA A 29 -22.01 -0.15 29.39
N GLU A 30 -22.66 0.05 30.53
CA GLU A 30 -24.05 0.52 30.61
C GLU A 30 -24.23 1.89 29.94
N LYS A 31 -23.31 2.82 30.19
CA LYS A 31 -23.37 4.19 29.64
C LYS A 31 -22.87 4.32 28.21
N LYS A 32 -22.30 3.26 27.63
CA LYS A 32 -21.62 3.28 26.33
C LYS A 32 -20.59 4.42 26.23
N TYR A 33 -19.89 4.66 27.33
CA TYR A 33 -18.85 5.67 27.43
C TYR A 33 -17.91 5.36 28.59
N GLY A 34 -16.62 5.27 28.32
CA GLY A 34 -15.58 5.14 29.33
C GLY A 34 -14.21 5.60 28.84
N ARG A 35 -13.41 6.15 29.75
CA ARG A 35 -12.01 6.54 29.52
C ARG A 35 -11.15 6.01 30.66
N ILE A 36 -10.23 5.11 30.33
CA ILE A 36 -9.30 4.53 31.31
C ILE A 36 -7.89 4.95 30.90
N VAL A 37 -7.17 5.55 31.83
CA VAL A 37 -5.76 5.90 31.67
C VAL A 37 -4.96 5.13 32.72
N ASN A 38 -4.25 4.10 32.27
CA ASN A 38 -3.43 3.27 33.15
C ASN A 38 -1.98 3.78 33.18
N ILE A 39 -1.30 3.57 34.31
CA ILE A 39 0.06 4.09 34.51
C ILE A 39 1.08 2.94 34.48
N SER A 40 1.88 2.90 33.42
CA SER A 40 3.07 2.05 33.32
C SER A 40 4.34 2.85 33.71
N SER A 41 5.50 2.49 33.16
CA SER A 41 6.79 3.16 33.37
C SER A 41 7.79 2.70 32.33
N THR A 42 8.85 3.48 32.12
CA THR A 42 10.01 3.05 31.32
C THR A 42 10.66 1.77 31.86
N SER A 43 10.66 1.55 33.18
CA SER A 43 11.11 0.26 33.76
C SER A 43 10.26 -0.92 33.30
N GLY A 44 8.97 -0.71 32.99
CA GLY A 44 8.08 -1.74 32.44
C GLY A 44 8.24 -1.93 30.93
N ILE A 45 8.64 -0.88 30.20
CA ILE A 45 8.82 -0.91 28.74
C ILE A 45 10.21 -1.47 28.38
N TYR A 46 11.26 -0.99 29.04
CA TYR A 46 12.66 -1.23 28.68
C TYR A 46 13.45 -2.04 29.71
N GLY A 47 12.87 -2.25 30.90
CA GLY A 47 13.59 -2.85 32.03
C GLY A 47 14.43 -1.82 32.80
N ASN A 48 14.74 -2.14 34.06
CA ASN A 48 15.67 -1.36 34.87
C ASN A 48 16.36 -2.25 35.92
N PHE A 49 17.63 -1.97 36.21
CA PHE A 49 18.43 -2.78 37.13
C PHE A 49 17.82 -2.79 38.53
N GLY A 50 17.72 -3.98 39.14
CA GLY A 50 17.23 -4.15 40.51
C GLY A 50 15.71 -4.01 40.70
N GLN A 51 14.93 -3.82 39.63
CA GLN A 51 13.48 -3.55 39.70
C GLN A 51 12.60 -4.65 39.11
N ALA A 52 13.00 -5.93 39.15
CA ALA A 52 12.27 -7.02 38.48
C ALA A 52 10.77 -7.10 38.83
N ASN A 53 10.40 -7.05 40.12
CA ASN A 53 9.00 -7.01 40.56
C ASN A 53 8.21 -5.82 39.99
N TYR A 54 8.79 -4.62 40.04
CA TYR A 54 8.16 -3.40 39.56
C TYR A 54 8.03 -3.37 38.03
N ALA A 55 9.10 -3.73 37.32
CA ALA A 55 9.13 -3.85 35.87
C ALA A 55 8.07 -4.86 35.38
N SER A 56 8.00 -6.06 35.99
CA SER A 56 7.00 -7.06 35.66
C SER A 56 5.57 -6.56 35.89
N ALA A 57 5.30 -5.89 37.01
CA ALA A 57 3.96 -5.36 37.27
C ALA A 57 3.57 -4.28 36.23
N LYS A 58 4.51 -3.41 35.86
CA LYS A 58 4.30 -2.31 34.91
C LYS A 58 4.20 -2.77 33.46
N ALA A 59 4.94 -3.81 33.08
CA ALA A 59 4.79 -4.50 31.79
C ALA A 59 3.42 -5.22 31.71
N GLY A 60 2.99 -5.87 32.79
CA GLY A 60 1.67 -6.52 32.86
C GLY A 60 0.50 -5.55 32.62
N ILE A 61 0.65 -4.29 33.07
CA ILE A 61 -0.33 -3.23 32.80
C ILE A 61 -0.43 -2.91 31.30
N LEU A 62 0.67 -3.01 30.53
CA LEU A 62 0.64 -2.82 29.08
C LEU A 62 -0.25 -3.87 28.41
N GLY A 63 -0.05 -5.14 28.75
CA GLY A 63 -0.86 -6.26 28.24
C GLY A 63 -2.32 -6.13 28.61
N LEU A 64 -2.61 -5.91 29.90
CA LEU A 64 -3.98 -5.70 30.41
C LEU A 64 -4.69 -4.57 29.66
N SER A 65 -4.00 -3.43 29.46
CA SER A 65 -4.62 -2.25 28.83
C SER A 65 -4.90 -2.47 27.34
N LYS A 66 -4.01 -3.16 26.62
CA LYS A 66 -4.25 -3.54 25.22
C LYS A 66 -5.49 -4.43 25.09
N THR A 67 -5.63 -5.43 25.95
CA THR A 67 -6.82 -6.31 25.94
C THR A 67 -8.09 -5.54 26.27
N LEU A 68 -8.09 -4.71 27.31
CA LEU A 68 -9.26 -3.90 27.66
C LEU A 68 -9.62 -2.88 26.57
N ALA A 69 -8.65 -2.34 25.83
CA ALA A 69 -8.94 -1.46 24.70
C ALA A 69 -9.75 -2.17 23.60
N VAL A 70 -9.45 -3.44 23.33
CA VAL A 70 -10.18 -4.28 22.37
C VAL A 70 -11.56 -4.64 22.90
N GLU A 71 -11.65 -5.14 24.14
CA GLU A 71 -12.93 -5.52 24.77
C GLU A 71 -13.89 -4.34 24.90
N GLY A 72 -13.35 -3.13 25.12
CA GLY A 72 -14.11 -1.90 25.32
C GLY A 72 -14.66 -1.24 24.04
N ALA A 73 -14.15 -1.64 22.86
CA ALA A 73 -14.39 -0.95 21.60
C ALA A 73 -15.89 -0.83 21.27
N ARG A 74 -16.65 -1.93 21.41
CA ARG A 74 -18.11 -1.98 21.13
C ARG A 74 -18.94 -1.08 22.06
N ASN A 75 -18.39 -0.71 23.21
CA ASN A 75 -19.07 0.11 24.22
C ASN A 75 -18.48 1.53 24.31
N ASN A 76 -17.66 1.97 23.34
CA ASN A 76 -16.98 3.27 23.37
C ASN A 76 -16.21 3.50 24.69
N ILE A 77 -15.56 2.43 25.16
CA ILE A 77 -14.63 2.47 26.29
C ILE A 77 -13.23 2.51 25.70
N LYS A 78 -12.53 3.63 25.88
CA LYS A 78 -11.15 3.79 25.41
C LYS A 78 -10.18 3.61 26.55
N VAL A 79 -9.11 2.84 26.31
CA VAL A 79 -8.12 2.50 27.33
C VAL A 79 -6.73 2.81 26.78
N ASN A 80 -6.01 3.73 27.42
CA ASN A 80 -4.65 4.12 27.01
C ASN A 80 -3.69 4.01 28.20
N VAL A 81 -2.39 3.95 27.91
CA VAL A 81 -1.35 3.85 28.93
C VAL A 81 -0.41 5.04 28.86
N VAL A 82 -0.01 5.54 30.03
CA VAL A 82 1.07 6.53 30.16
C VAL A 82 2.21 5.97 31.01
N ALA A 83 3.43 6.08 30.51
CA ALA A 83 4.69 5.87 31.20
C ALA A 83 5.32 7.23 31.53
N PRO A 84 5.04 7.79 32.72
CA PRO A 84 5.49 9.12 33.08
C PRO A 84 6.98 9.12 33.44
N HIS A 85 7.68 10.15 32.98
CA HIS A 85 9.03 10.53 33.41
C HIS A 85 8.96 11.87 34.13
N ALA A 86 8.60 11.81 35.42
CA ALA A 86 8.42 12.97 36.28
C ALA A 86 9.29 12.88 37.55
N GLU A 87 9.69 14.03 38.08
CA GLU A 87 10.23 14.17 39.43
C GLU A 87 9.13 13.85 40.45
N THR A 88 9.22 12.67 41.06
CA THR A 88 8.36 12.23 42.15
C THR A 88 9.24 11.82 43.32
N ALA A 89 8.66 11.65 44.52
CA ALA A 89 9.40 11.16 45.69
C ALA A 89 10.22 9.87 45.41
N MET A 90 9.79 9.07 44.43
CA MET A 90 10.44 7.81 44.05
C MET A 90 11.60 7.97 43.04
N THR A 91 11.71 9.10 42.34
CA THR A 91 12.70 9.34 41.25
C THR A 91 13.71 10.45 41.54
N LEU A 92 13.62 11.12 42.70
CA LEU A 92 14.48 12.24 43.11
C LEU A 92 15.98 11.95 43.09
N THR A 93 16.40 10.70 43.32
CA THR A 93 17.80 10.29 43.37
C THR A 93 18.40 9.96 42.00
N ILE A 94 17.58 9.96 40.93
CA ILE A 94 17.98 9.58 39.57
C ILE A 94 18.49 10.78 38.77
N PHE A 95 18.00 12.00 39.07
CA PHE A 95 18.34 13.21 38.32
C PHE A 95 19.66 13.85 38.81
N ARG A 96 20.47 14.34 37.87
CA ARG A 96 21.68 15.13 38.18
C ARG A 96 21.25 16.50 38.73
N GLU A 97 22.09 17.13 39.55
CA GLU A 97 21.72 18.41 40.18
C GLU A 97 21.36 19.53 39.20
N GLN A 98 21.95 19.51 38.00
CA GLN A 98 21.70 20.44 36.90
C GLN A 98 20.35 20.22 36.18
N ASP A 99 19.73 19.04 36.33
CA ASP A 99 18.49 18.65 35.67
C ASP A 99 17.27 18.77 36.62
N LYS A 100 17.51 19.12 37.89
CA LYS A 100 16.47 19.39 38.88
C LYS A 100 15.56 20.52 38.39
N ASN A 101 14.24 20.31 38.42
CA ASN A 101 13.16 21.21 37.95
C ASN A 101 12.81 21.14 36.45
N LEU A 102 13.36 20.20 35.66
CA LEU A 102 12.92 20.02 34.27
C LEU A 102 11.72 19.08 34.13
N TYR A 103 11.45 18.24 35.13
CA TYR A 103 10.45 17.17 35.02
C TYR A 103 9.30 17.31 36.03
N HIS A 104 8.74 18.52 36.15
CA HIS A 104 7.57 18.74 37.01
C HIS A 104 6.38 17.86 36.57
N ALA A 105 5.68 17.26 37.53
CA ALA A 105 4.56 16.35 37.27
C ALA A 105 3.40 17.04 36.52
N ASP A 106 3.30 18.37 36.60
CA ASP A 106 2.33 19.18 35.86
C ASP A 106 2.55 19.14 34.35
N GLN A 107 3.74 18.77 33.87
CA GLN A 107 4.03 18.57 32.45
C GLN A 107 3.42 17.28 31.88
N VAL A 108 3.05 16.33 32.74
CA VAL A 108 2.39 15.08 32.32
C VAL A 108 0.86 15.18 32.45
N ALA A 109 0.37 16.03 33.36
CA ALA A 109 -1.05 16.15 33.65
C ALA A 109 -1.95 16.45 32.43
N PRO A 110 -1.58 17.35 31.49
CA PRO A 110 -2.39 17.62 30.30
C PRO A 110 -2.67 16.38 29.45
N LEU A 111 -1.69 15.48 29.31
CA LEU A 111 -1.88 14.22 28.59
C LEU A 111 -2.91 13.33 29.28
N LEU A 112 -2.83 13.21 30.61
CA LEU A 112 -3.81 12.43 31.38
C LEU A 112 -5.22 13.00 31.25
N VAL A 113 -5.36 14.33 31.28
CA VAL A 113 -6.65 15.01 31.09
C VAL A 113 -7.20 14.75 29.69
N TYR A 114 -6.38 14.92 28.64
CA TYR A 114 -6.77 14.66 27.26
C TYR A 114 -7.21 13.22 27.06
N LEU A 115 -6.41 12.23 27.50
CA LEU A 115 -6.75 10.80 27.38
C LEU A 115 -7.98 10.41 28.21
N GLY A 116 -8.31 11.18 29.24
CA GLY A 116 -9.53 11.05 30.05
C GLY A 116 -10.76 11.77 29.50
N SER A 117 -10.62 12.53 28.42
CA SER A 117 -11.67 13.40 27.87
C SER A 117 -12.54 12.73 26.80
N GLU A 118 -13.63 13.38 26.42
CA GLU A 118 -14.48 12.96 25.31
C GLU A 118 -13.75 13.06 23.95
N GLU A 119 -12.83 14.02 23.83
CA GLU A 119 -12.10 14.36 22.60
C GLU A 119 -11.04 13.33 22.21
N VAL A 120 -10.64 12.42 23.11
CA VAL A 120 -9.60 11.44 22.79
C VAL A 120 -10.01 10.54 21.63
N GLU A 121 -9.23 10.56 20.56
CA GLU A 121 -9.49 9.77 19.35
C GLU A 121 -8.94 8.34 19.47
N VAL A 122 -7.86 8.14 20.22
CA VAL A 122 -7.09 6.89 20.28
C VAL A 122 -7.48 5.95 21.43
N THR A 123 -7.24 4.66 21.25
CA THR A 123 -7.37 3.60 22.26
C THR A 123 -6.30 2.53 22.03
N GLY A 124 -5.86 1.84 23.09
CA GLY A 124 -4.82 0.81 23.03
C GLY A 124 -3.39 1.35 22.92
N GLU A 125 -3.23 2.67 22.99
CA GLU A 125 -1.95 3.34 22.79
C GLU A 125 -1.14 3.45 24.08
N THR A 126 0.19 3.46 23.95
CA THR A 126 1.12 3.68 25.07
C THR A 126 1.92 4.94 24.82
N PHE A 127 1.92 5.86 25.78
CA PHE A 127 2.61 7.13 25.69
C PHE A 127 3.72 7.22 26.74
N GLU A 128 4.85 7.81 26.37
CA GLU A 128 5.85 8.29 27.31
C GLU A 128 5.75 9.82 27.39
N ALA A 129 5.87 10.36 28.60
CA ALA A 129 5.70 11.79 28.81
C ALA A 129 6.57 12.32 29.95
N GLY A 130 7.28 13.42 29.72
CA GLY A 130 8.14 14.06 30.73
C GLY A 130 8.83 15.31 30.18
N GLY A 131 9.00 16.32 31.03
CA GLY A 131 9.72 17.56 30.67
C GLY A 131 9.15 18.32 29.48
N GLY A 132 7.83 18.24 29.27
CA GLY A 132 7.12 18.85 28.15
C GLY A 132 7.14 18.04 26.85
N TRP A 133 7.86 16.91 26.80
CA TRP A 133 7.84 15.98 25.68
C TRP A 133 6.78 14.89 25.89
N ILE A 134 6.07 14.54 24.81
CA ILE A 134 5.10 13.44 24.74
C ILE A 134 5.39 12.64 23.47
N GLY A 135 5.59 11.33 23.60
CA GLY A 135 5.77 10.42 22.48
C GLY A 135 4.89 9.18 22.62
N ASN A 136 4.47 8.62 21.49
CA ASN A 136 3.78 7.32 21.44
C ASN A 136 4.81 6.20 21.22
N THR A 137 4.69 5.13 21.99
CA THR A 137 5.61 3.99 22.02
C THR A 137 4.87 2.72 21.67
N ARG A 138 5.41 1.95 20.72
CA ARG A 138 4.80 0.71 20.20
C ARG A 138 5.84 -0.39 20.00
N TRP A 139 5.36 -1.61 19.79
CA TRP A 139 6.20 -2.75 19.42
C TRP A 139 6.43 -2.77 17.92
N GLN A 140 7.68 -3.01 17.55
CA GLN A 140 8.15 -3.21 16.19
C GLN A 140 8.70 -4.63 16.08
N ARG A 141 8.49 -5.27 14.93
CA ARG A 141 8.97 -6.62 14.61
C ARG A 141 9.90 -6.54 13.40
N ALA A 142 11.06 -7.17 13.48
CA ALA A 142 11.94 -7.39 12.35
C ALA A 142 11.26 -8.29 11.30
N LYS A 143 11.68 -8.22 10.03
CA LYS A 143 11.18 -9.11 8.97
C LYS A 143 11.37 -10.60 9.33
N GLY A 144 12.48 -10.92 9.99
CA GLY A 144 12.82 -12.29 10.33
C GLY A 144 13.53 -13.03 9.19
N ALA A 145 13.70 -14.33 9.37
CA ALA A 145 14.20 -15.27 8.36
C ALA A 145 13.36 -16.54 8.40
N VAL A 146 13.19 -17.20 7.26
CA VAL A 146 12.42 -18.45 7.13
C VAL A 146 13.37 -19.58 6.74
N SER A 147 13.23 -20.71 7.43
CA SER A 147 13.93 -21.95 7.11
C SER A 147 13.02 -22.80 6.23
N HIS A 148 13.51 -23.21 5.07
CA HIS A 148 12.79 -24.09 4.14
C HIS A 148 13.17 -25.57 4.30
N ASP A 149 14.14 -25.87 5.17
CA ASP A 149 14.43 -27.26 5.57
C ASP A 149 13.26 -27.87 6.35
N GLU A 150 13.04 -29.18 6.20
CA GLU A 150 12.03 -29.98 6.96
C GLU A 150 12.07 -29.68 8.46
N HIS A 151 13.26 -29.40 9.01
CA HIS A 151 13.45 -28.99 10.38
C HIS A 151 14.34 -27.76 10.47
N THR A 152 13.84 -26.71 11.14
CA THR A 152 14.67 -25.54 11.46
C THR A 152 15.84 -25.94 12.37
N THR A 153 17.07 -25.70 11.92
CA THR A 153 18.29 -26.06 12.66
C THR A 153 18.84 -24.91 13.50
N VAL A 154 19.68 -25.24 14.48
CA VAL A 154 20.40 -24.22 15.28
C VAL A 154 21.38 -23.43 14.40
N GLU A 155 21.97 -24.11 13.41
CA GLU A 155 22.87 -23.53 12.42
C GLU A 155 22.15 -22.48 11.56
N PHE A 156 20.94 -22.76 11.08
CA PHE A 156 20.11 -21.77 10.38
C PHE A 156 19.92 -20.50 11.21
N ILE A 157 19.55 -20.64 12.49
CA ILE A 157 19.35 -19.49 13.39
C ILE A 157 20.65 -18.70 13.56
N ARG A 158 21.78 -19.39 13.80
CA ARG A 158 23.09 -18.75 13.96
C ARG A 158 23.48 -17.96 12.70
N ASP A 159 23.32 -18.56 11.54
CA ASP A 159 23.80 -18.03 10.28
C ASP A 159 22.91 -16.87 9.78
N ASN A 160 21.62 -16.87 10.15
CA ASN A 160 20.66 -15.82 9.81
C ASN A 160 20.34 -14.86 10.97
N LEU A 161 21.08 -14.91 12.09
CA LEU A 161 20.78 -14.10 13.28
C LEU A 161 20.73 -12.59 12.99
N LYS A 162 21.54 -12.13 12.03
CA LYS A 162 21.55 -10.73 11.58
C LYS A 162 20.22 -10.32 10.96
N ASP A 163 19.63 -11.16 10.12
CA ASP A 163 18.36 -10.88 9.46
C ASP A 163 17.19 -11.03 10.44
N ILE A 164 17.25 -12.03 11.33
CA ILE A 164 16.27 -12.23 12.41
C ILE A 164 16.18 -11.00 13.33
N THR A 165 17.28 -10.29 13.51
CA THR A 165 17.38 -9.13 14.41
C THR A 165 17.53 -7.80 13.67
N ASN A 166 17.28 -7.76 12.35
CA ASN A 166 17.42 -6.55 11.57
C ASN A 166 16.20 -5.63 11.72
N PHE A 167 16.42 -4.42 12.24
CA PHE A 167 15.40 -3.38 12.36
C PHE A 167 15.62 -2.18 11.43
N ASP A 168 16.64 -2.23 10.56
CA ASP A 168 16.99 -1.11 9.66
C ASP A 168 16.10 -1.05 8.40
N SER A 169 15.48 -2.17 8.01
CA SER A 169 14.60 -2.28 6.85
C SER A 169 13.51 -3.32 7.06
N ASP A 170 12.41 -3.22 6.30
CA ASP A 170 11.32 -4.20 6.24
C ASP A 170 10.69 -4.58 7.60
N THR A 171 10.71 -3.65 8.56
CA THR A 171 10.09 -3.85 9.86
C THR A 171 8.59 -3.64 9.83
N GLU A 172 7.89 -4.36 10.68
CA GLU A 172 6.44 -4.29 10.82
C GLU A 172 6.04 -3.84 12.22
N ASN A 173 4.79 -3.40 12.40
CA ASN A 173 4.26 -3.04 13.72
C ASN A 173 2.86 -3.65 13.90
N PRO A 174 2.75 -4.99 14.06
CA PRO A 174 1.46 -5.66 14.16
C PRO A 174 0.64 -5.10 15.33
N LYS A 175 -0.61 -4.71 15.05
CA LYS A 175 -1.56 -4.15 16.02
C LYS A 175 -2.53 -5.19 16.59
N SER A 176 -2.64 -6.35 15.95
CA SER A 176 -3.50 -7.46 16.38
C SER A 176 -2.77 -8.80 16.33
N THR A 177 -3.34 -9.82 16.98
CA THR A 177 -2.87 -11.20 16.87
C THR A 177 -3.00 -11.72 15.44
N THR A 178 -4.08 -11.35 14.75
CA THR A 178 -4.34 -11.72 13.35
C THR A 178 -3.27 -11.15 12.42
N GLU A 179 -2.96 -9.85 12.52
CA GLU A 179 -1.88 -9.22 11.74
C GLU A 179 -0.53 -9.91 11.98
N SER A 180 -0.24 -10.26 13.24
CA SER A 180 0.98 -10.97 13.60
C SER A 180 1.07 -12.34 12.93
N SER A 181 0.01 -13.14 12.98
CA SER A 181 -0.05 -14.48 12.38
C SER A 181 0.03 -14.43 10.85
N MET A 182 -0.70 -13.51 10.22
CA MET A 182 -0.74 -13.37 8.76
C MET A 182 0.63 -13.04 8.18
N ALA A 183 1.40 -12.19 8.83
CA ALA A 183 2.73 -11.87 8.34
C ALA A 183 3.75 -13.01 8.55
N ILE A 184 3.54 -13.91 9.53
CA ILE A 184 4.32 -15.15 9.62
C ILE A 184 3.95 -16.09 8.46
N LEU A 185 2.66 -16.33 8.23
CA LEU A 185 2.18 -17.18 7.12
C LEU A 185 2.67 -16.67 5.76
N SER A 186 2.61 -15.35 5.54
CA SER A 186 3.11 -14.71 4.33
C SER A 186 4.64 -14.84 4.16
N ALA A 187 5.40 -14.87 5.25
CA ALA A 187 6.84 -15.07 5.18
C ALA A 187 7.17 -16.53 4.85
N VAL A 188 6.44 -17.48 5.45
CA VAL A 188 6.66 -18.93 5.25
C VAL A 188 6.30 -19.37 3.84
N GLY A 189 5.16 -18.93 3.29
CA GLY A 189 4.70 -19.33 1.95
C GLY A 189 5.43 -18.68 0.76
N GLY A 190 6.61 -18.09 0.99
CA GLY A 190 7.30 -17.22 0.04
C GLY A 190 8.35 -17.88 -0.86
N ASP A 191 8.65 -19.18 -0.74
CA ASP A 191 9.87 -19.76 -1.34
C ASP A 191 9.76 -21.24 -1.81
N ASP A 192 8.55 -21.78 -2.04
CA ASP A 192 8.39 -23.14 -2.62
C ASP A 192 8.05 -23.07 -4.12
N ASP A 193 9.08 -22.91 -4.94
CA ASP A 193 9.13 -23.32 -6.35
C ASP A 193 10.31 -24.31 -6.47
N ASP A 194 10.10 -25.60 -6.15
CA ASP A 194 10.73 -26.77 -6.79
C ASP A 194 10.29 -28.09 -6.08
N ASP A 195 9.66 -28.97 -6.87
CA ASP A 195 9.52 -30.44 -6.75
C ASP A 195 9.18 -31.09 -5.39
N ASP A 196 7.94 -31.58 -5.23
CA ASP A 196 7.67 -33.02 -5.20
C ASP A 196 6.16 -33.32 -5.29
N ASP A 197 5.80 -34.10 -6.32
CA ASP A 197 4.49 -34.73 -6.50
C ASP A 197 4.29 -35.81 -5.41
N GLU A 198 3.45 -35.55 -4.40
CA GLU A 198 2.69 -36.63 -3.75
C GLU A 198 1.24 -36.17 -3.52
N GLU A 199 0.34 -36.83 -4.24
CA GLU A 199 -1.10 -36.80 -4.02
C GLU A 199 -1.42 -37.29 -2.61
N GLU A 200 -2.03 -36.47 -1.76
CA GLU A 200 -2.96 -36.99 -0.75
C GLU A 200 -4.27 -36.18 -0.73
N ASP A 201 -5.31 -36.98 -0.97
CA ASP A 201 -6.73 -36.69 -1.06
C ASP A 201 -7.29 -36.56 0.37
N GLU A 202 -7.57 -35.35 0.84
CA GLU A 202 -8.41 -35.14 2.04
C GLU A 202 -9.43 -34.02 1.82
N GLY A 203 -10.66 -34.44 1.54
CA GLY A 203 -11.79 -34.16 2.45
C GLY A 203 -12.40 -32.76 2.40
N ASP A 204 -13.59 -32.70 1.81
CA ASP A 204 -14.57 -31.60 1.93
C ASP A 204 -14.68 -31.07 3.37
N GLU A 205 -14.27 -29.82 3.60
CA GLU A 205 -14.84 -28.96 4.64
C GLU A 205 -15.40 -27.70 3.97
N GLU A 206 -16.74 -27.65 3.88
CA GLU A 206 -17.49 -26.44 3.54
C GLU A 206 -17.26 -25.40 4.64
N GLU A 207 -16.29 -24.50 4.45
CA GLU A 207 -16.18 -23.28 5.26
C GLU A 207 -17.26 -22.29 4.83
N GLU A 208 -18.25 -22.09 5.71
CA GLU A 208 -19.15 -20.93 5.64
C GLU A 208 -18.33 -19.66 5.92
N GLU A 209 -17.87 -18.99 4.86
CA GLU A 209 -17.18 -17.70 4.95
C GLU A 209 -18.16 -16.60 5.41
N GLU A 210 -17.96 -16.09 6.63
CA GLU A 210 -18.54 -14.82 7.07
C GLU A 210 -17.87 -13.68 6.29
N ASP A 211 -18.67 -12.91 5.54
CA ASP A 211 -18.27 -11.67 4.86
C ASP A 211 -17.74 -10.64 5.88
N GLU A 212 -16.47 -10.71 6.25
CA GLU A 212 -15.78 -9.59 6.91
C GLU A 212 -15.52 -8.50 5.85
N GLU A 213 -16.24 -7.37 5.97
CA GLU A 213 -15.99 -6.16 5.19
C GLU A 213 -14.52 -5.71 5.40
N GLU A 214 -13.62 -6.13 4.50
CA GLU A 214 -12.25 -5.59 4.39
C GLU A 214 -12.33 -4.06 4.22
N ASP A 215 -11.74 -3.29 5.13
CA ASP A 215 -11.58 -1.83 4.96
C ASP A 215 -10.91 -1.55 3.60
N ASP A 216 -11.66 -1.07 2.60
CA ASP A 216 -11.09 -0.98 1.25
C ASP A 216 -9.86 -0.02 1.24
N PRO A 217 -8.81 -0.37 0.50
CA PRO A 217 -7.53 0.30 0.59
C PRO A 217 -7.56 1.73 0.03
N VAL A 218 -7.05 2.66 0.85
CA VAL A 218 -6.97 4.09 0.54
C VAL A 218 -5.55 4.46 0.12
N TRP A 219 -5.37 4.84 -1.14
CA TRP A 219 -4.14 5.44 -1.63
C TRP A 219 -4.10 6.93 -1.32
N ARG A 220 -3.10 7.37 -0.56
CA ARG A 220 -2.81 8.80 -0.33
C ARG A 220 -1.64 9.23 -1.20
N PHE A 221 -1.81 10.34 -1.90
CA PHE A 221 -0.78 10.93 -2.75
C PHE A 221 -0.78 12.46 -2.64
N ASN A 222 0.34 13.07 -3.00
CA ASN A 222 0.51 14.51 -3.02
C ASN A 222 1.33 15.00 -4.23
N ASP A 223 1.71 16.28 -4.21
CA ASP A 223 2.52 16.92 -5.25
C ASP A 223 3.78 16.13 -5.64
N ARG A 224 4.46 15.49 -4.69
CA ARG A 224 5.66 14.70 -4.91
C ARG A 224 5.39 13.53 -5.85
N ASP A 225 4.28 12.82 -5.64
CA ASP A 225 3.90 11.67 -6.47
C ASP A 225 3.55 12.13 -7.89
N VAL A 226 2.84 13.25 -8.00
CA VAL A 226 2.49 13.89 -9.27
C VAL A 226 3.74 14.30 -10.05
N ILE A 227 4.66 15.04 -9.42
CA ILE A 227 5.89 15.52 -10.06
C ILE A 227 6.78 14.35 -10.46
N LEU A 228 6.96 13.36 -9.59
CA LEU A 228 7.74 12.16 -9.88
C LEU A 228 7.20 11.41 -11.10
N TYR A 229 5.88 11.21 -11.15
CA TYR A 229 5.23 10.56 -12.28
C TYR A 229 5.37 11.37 -13.57
N ASN A 230 5.09 12.68 -13.52
CA ASN A 230 5.18 13.56 -14.69
C ASN A 230 6.61 13.60 -15.26
N ILE A 231 7.64 13.66 -14.41
CA ILE A 231 9.05 13.60 -14.83
C ILE A 231 9.36 12.26 -15.50
N ALA A 232 8.88 11.14 -14.95
CA ALA A 232 9.04 9.83 -15.55
C ALA A 232 8.33 9.70 -16.92
N LEU A 233 7.36 10.57 -17.23
CA LEU A 233 6.73 10.68 -18.55
C LEU A 233 7.39 11.74 -19.46
N GLY A 234 8.54 12.27 -19.07
CA GLY A 234 9.31 13.23 -19.87
C GLY A 234 8.85 14.68 -19.74
N ALA A 235 8.10 15.03 -18.69
CA ALA A 235 7.91 16.42 -18.32
C ALA A 235 9.26 17.04 -17.92
N THR A 236 9.46 18.31 -18.26
CA THR A 236 10.72 19.02 -18.01
C THR A 236 10.44 20.35 -17.31
N THR A 237 11.49 21.00 -16.82
CA THR A 237 11.42 22.34 -16.22
C THR A 237 10.91 23.44 -17.16
N LYS A 238 10.75 23.17 -18.47
CA LYS A 238 10.08 24.08 -19.41
C LYS A 238 8.56 24.05 -19.29
N GLN A 239 8.00 23.04 -18.62
CA GLN A 239 6.57 22.83 -18.42
C GLN A 239 6.29 22.84 -16.90
N LEU A 240 6.40 24.02 -16.28
CA LEU A 240 6.31 24.18 -14.83
C LEU A 240 5.00 23.64 -14.25
N HIS A 241 3.88 23.77 -14.98
CA HIS A 241 2.59 23.17 -14.66
C HIS A 241 2.65 21.65 -14.37
N TYR A 242 3.69 20.93 -14.80
CA TYR A 242 3.87 19.51 -14.48
C TYR A 242 4.88 19.23 -13.36
N VAL A 243 5.79 20.15 -13.07
CA VAL A 243 6.99 19.87 -12.25
C VAL A 243 7.21 20.84 -11.11
N TYR A 244 6.29 21.78 -10.90
CA TYR A 244 6.34 22.75 -9.82
C TYR A 244 4.97 22.94 -9.19
N GLU A 245 4.84 22.53 -7.94
CA GLU A 245 3.62 22.50 -7.15
C GLU A 245 3.00 23.88 -6.90
N ASN A 246 3.77 24.96 -7.03
CA ASN A 246 3.26 26.33 -6.88
C ASN A 246 3.00 27.04 -8.23
N ASP A 247 3.12 26.34 -9.37
CA ASP A 247 2.63 26.86 -10.64
C ASP A 247 1.11 27.02 -10.58
N SER A 248 0.56 28.13 -11.10
CA SER A 248 -0.89 28.40 -11.02
C SER A 248 -1.73 27.37 -11.76
N ASP A 249 -1.14 26.67 -12.72
CA ASP A 249 -1.78 25.63 -13.51
C ASP A 249 -1.21 24.24 -13.15
N PHE A 250 -0.68 24.04 -11.94
CA PHE A 250 -0.12 22.75 -11.52
C PHE A 250 -1.12 21.61 -11.71
N GLN A 251 -0.70 20.59 -12.45
CA GLN A 251 -1.58 19.51 -12.92
C GLN A 251 -0.84 18.19 -13.10
N VAL A 252 -1.60 17.11 -13.12
CA VAL A 252 -1.09 15.75 -13.32
C VAL A 252 -1.45 15.22 -14.70
N ILE A 253 -0.53 14.49 -15.35
CA ILE A 253 -0.85 13.77 -16.59
C ILE A 253 -1.93 12.71 -16.28
N PRO A 254 -3.10 12.71 -16.96
CA PRO A 254 -4.28 11.92 -16.57
C PRO A 254 -4.06 10.40 -16.41
N THR A 255 -3.04 9.84 -17.07
CA THR A 255 -2.69 8.42 -16.91
C THR A 255 -2.23 8.07 -15.49
N PHE A 256 -1.96 9.05 -14.63
CA PHE A 256 -1.67 8.86 -13.22
C PHE A 256 -2.74 8.03 -12.49
N GLY A 257 -4.02 8.15 -12.89
CA GLY A 257 -5.14 7.41 -12.30
C GLY A 257 -5.05 5.88 -12.37
N HIS A 258 -4.10 5.31 -13.14
CA HIS A 258 -3.87 3.86 -13.15
C HIS A 258 -3.03 3.37 -11.97
N LEU A 259 -2.31 4.27 -11.26
CA LEU A 259 -1.39 3.90 -10.18
C LEU A 259 -2.09 3.31 -8.96
N ILE A 260 -3.41 3.47 -8.85
CA ILE A 260 -4.27 2.69 -7.94
C ILE A 260 -3.98 1.19 -8.02
N THR A 261 -3.53 0.68 -9.17
CA THR A 261 -3.18 -0.73 -9.39
C THR A 261 -2.01 -1.20 -8.52
N PHE A 262 -1.17 -0.29 -8.05
CA PHE A 262 0.04 -0.59 -7.27
C PHE A 262 0.02 0.00 -5.86
N ASN A 263 -0.98 0.84 -5.57
CA ASN A 263 -1.07 1.60 -4.33
C ASN A 263 -2.36 1.33 -3.54
N SER A 264 -3.17 0.35 -3.95
CA SER A 264 -4.42 -0.03 -3.29
C SER A 264 -4.31 -1.39 -2.58
N GLY A 265 -3.19 -1.64 -1.90
CA GLY A 265 -3.02 -2.80 -1.00
C GLY A 265 -3.29 -4.17 -1.65
N LYS A 266 -3.77 -5.13 -0.85
CA LYS A 266 -3.95 -6.54 -1.28
C LYS A 266 -5.09 -6.72 -2.29
N SER A 267 -6.11 -5.86 -2.24
CA SER A 267 -7.31 -5.94 -3.10
C SER A 267 -6.98 -5.87 -4.61
N GLN A 268 -5.83 -5.30 -4.99
CA GLN A 268 -5.37 -5.26 -6.38
C GLN A 268 -5.25 -6.66 -7.02
N ASN A 269 -5.02 -7.70 -6.22
CA ASN A 269 -4.87 -9.08 -6.66
C ASN A 269 -6.18 -9.88 -6.58
N SER A 270 -7.34 -9.26 -6.34
CA SER A 270 -8.62 -9.95 -6.18
C SER A 270 -9.00 -10.82 -7.38
N PHE A 271 -8.50 -10.49 -8.57
CA PHE A 271 -8.69 -11.28 -9.78
C PHE A 271 -8.05 -12.68 -9.73
N ALA A 272 -7.03 -12.87 -8.89
CA ALA A 272 -6.31 -14.14 -8.77
C ALA A 272 -7.21 -15.27 -8.23
N LYS A 273 -8.23 -14.94 -7.42
CA LYS A 273 -9.24 -15.89 -6.91
C LYS A 273 -10.03 -16.59 -8.03
N LEU A 274 -10.04 -16.02 -9.24
CA LEU A 274 -10.76 -16.58 -10.40
C LEU A 274 -9.86 -17.46 -11.28
N LEU A 275 -8.58 -17.61 -10.93
CA LEU A 275 -7.57 -18.25 -11.74
C LEU A 275 -7.10 -19.55 -11.06
N ARG A 276 -6.83 -20.56 -11.88
CA ARG A 276 -6.19 -21.83 -11.50
C ARG A 276 -4.82 -21.93 -12.16
N ASN A 277 -3.87 -22.51 -11.44
CA ASN A 277 -2.45 -22.59 -11.83
C ASN A 277 -1.88 -21.21 -12.20
N PHE A 278 -2.23 -20.20 -11.41
CA PHE A 278 -1.80 -18.83 -11.66
C PHE A 278 -0.34 -18.66 -11.29
N ASN A 279 0.52 -18.47 -12.30
CA ASN A 279 1.90 -18.05 -12.10
C ASN A 279 2.07 -16.56 -12.51
N PRO A 280 2.39 -15.65 -11.57
CA PRO A 280 2.51 -14.22 -11.87
C PRO A 280 3.66 -13.91 -12.85
N MET A 281 4.68 -14.77 -12.96
CA MET A 281 5.77 -14.64 -13.95
C MET A 281 5.29 -14.76 -15.39
N LEU A 282 4.14 -15.42 -15.59
CA LEU A 282 3.55 -15.66 -16.90
C LEU A 282 2.45 -14.68 -17.25
N LEU A 283 2.17 -13.72 -16.36
CA LEU A 283 1.23 -12.63 -16.58
C LEU A 283 1.84 -11.56 -17.48
N LEU A 284 1.11 -11.18 -18.52
CA LEU A 284 1.43 -10.06 -19.38
C LEU A 284 0.29 -9.05 -19.33
N HIS A 285 0.62 -7.78 -19.10
CA HIS A 285 -0.32 -6.68 -19.27
C HIS A 285 -0.61 -6.50 -20.77
N GLY A 286 -1.82 -6.86 -21.20
CA GLY A 286 -2.18 -6.92 -22.62
C GLY A 286 -2.88 -5.66 -23.12
N GLU A 287 -3.83 -5.13 -22.36
CA GLU A 287 -4.53 -3.88 -22.68
C GLU A 287 -4.79 -3.08 -21.42
N HIS A 288 -4.90 -1.77 -21.55
CA HIS A 288 -5.34 -0.90 -20.47
C HIS A 288 -6.32 0.14 -21.00
N TYR A 289 -7.37 0.37 -20.22
CA TYR A 289 -8.32 1.45 -20.41
C TYR A 289 -8.39 2.26 -19.11
N LEU A 290 -8.43 3.59 -19.24
CA LEU A 290 -8.57 4.52 -18.12
C LEU A 290 -9.54 5.64 -18.50
N LYS A 291 -10.37 6.03 -17.53
CA LYS A 291 -11.24 7.21 -17.61
C LYS A 291 -11.14 8.07 -16.37
N VAL A 292 -11.05 9.37 -16.59
CA VAL A 292 -11.17 10.42 -15.60
C VAL A 292 -12.62 10.92 -15.60
N HIS A 293 -13.31 10.78 -14.48
CA HIS A 293 -14.71 11.23 -14.31
C HIS A 293 -14.80 12.63 -13.72
N LYS A 294 -13.87 12.98 -12.82
CA LYS A 294 -13.74 14.30 -12.20
C LYS A 294 -12.62 15.09 -12.88
N TRP A 295 -12.96 16.21 -13.50
CA TRP A 295 -11.99 17.06 -14.20
C TRP A 295 -11.79 18.40 -13.47
N PRO A 296 -10.54 18.88 -13.31
CA PRO A 296 -9.28 18.17 -13.59
C PRO A 296 -9.02 17.02 -12.59
N PRO A 297 -8.17 16.04 -12.95
CA PRO A 297 -7.72 15.03 -12.00
C PRO A 297 -7.01 15.70 -10.80
N PRO A 298 -7.27 15.24 -9.55
CA PRO A 298 -6.68 15.84 -8.36
C PRO A 298 -5.15 15.67 -8.33
N THR A 299 -4.46 16.68 -7.80
CA THR A 299 -2.99 16.70 -7.64
C THR A 299 -2.51 16.31 -6.24
N GLU A 300 -3.44 16.19 -5.29
CA GLU A 300 -3.25 15.61 -3.97
C GLU A 300 -4.56 15.01 -3.47
N GLY A 301 -4.50 14.07 -2.54
CA GLY A 301 -5.69 13.56 -1.87
C GLY A 301 -5.59 12.10 -1.41
N ALA A 302 -6.74 11.58 -1.00
CA ALA A 302 -6.93 10.21 -0.59
C ALA A 302 -7.98 9.55 -1.50
N ILE A 303 -7.61 8.48 -2.17
CA ILE A 303 -8.46 7.76 -3.13
C ILE A 303 -8.69 6.34 -2.63
N LYS A 304 -9.96 6.00 -2.44
CA LYS A 304 -10.42 4.65 -2.11
C LYS A 304 -10.76 3.91 -3.41
N THR A 305 -10.24 2.70 -3.58
CA THR A 305 -10.44 1.93 -4.82
C THR A 305 -11.11 0.58 -4.54
N THR A 306 -12.18 0.30 -5.28
CA THR A 306 -12.83 -1.01 -5.33
C THR A 306 -12.44 -1.73 -6.62
N PHE A 307 -12.12 -3.01 -6.52
CA PHE A 307 -11.73 -3.87 -7.65
C PHE A 307 -12.78 -4.94 -7.90
N GLU A 308 -13.17 -5.10 -9.16
CA GLU A 308 -14.18 -6.08 -9.56
C GLU A 308 -13.74 -6.80 -10.84
N PRO A 309 -13.89 -8.14 -10.92
CA PRO A 309 -13.66 -8.85 -12.18
C PRO A 309 -14.72 -8.44 -13.21
N ILE A 310 -14.30 -8.25 -14.47
CA ILE A 310 -15.19 -7.91 -15.58
C ILE A 310 -15.44 -9.14 -16.45
N SER A 311 -14.39 -9.88 -16.80
CA SER A 311 -14.53 -11.13 -17.57
C SER A 311 -13.31 -12.02 -17.45
N THR A 312 -13.53 -13.33 -17.50
CA THR A 312 -12.49 -14.35 -17.68
C THR A 312 -12.78 -15.13 -18.95
N THR A 313 -11.78 -15.29 -19.82
CA THR A 313 -11.93 -15.95 -21.12
C THR A 313 -10.76 -16.91 -21.36
N PRO A 314 -10.98 -18.23 -21.31
CA PRO A 314 -10.01 -19.23 -21.71
C PRO A 314 -9.61 -19.09 -23.18
N LYS A 315 -8.32 -19.20 -23.47
CA LYS A 315 -7.72 -19.17 -24.81
C LYS A 315 -6.66 -20.27 -24.95
N GLY A 316 -7.13 -21.49 -25.24
CA GLY A 316 -6.27 -22.68 -25.25
C GLY A 316 -5.75 -22.95 -23.83
N SER A 317 -4.44 -23.05 -23.67
CA SER A 317 -3.77 -23.21 -22.36
C SER A 317 -3.60 -21.90 -21.57
N ASN A 318 -4.19 -20.79 -22.03
CA ASN A 318 -3.98 -19.45 -21.46
C ASN A 318 -5.32 -18.84 -21.06
N VAL A 319 -5.28 -17.78 -20.26
CA VAL A 319 -6.46 -17.00 -19.87
C VAL A 319 -6.28 -15.54 -20.27
N VAL A 320 -7.35 -14.92 -20.75
CA VAL A 320 -7.50 -13.47 -20.75
C VAL A 320 -8.45 -13.10 -19.61
N ILE A 321 -7.99 -12.29 -18.67
CA ILE A 321 -8.82 -11.73 -17.62
C ILE A 321 -8.89 -10.22 -17.79
N VAL A 322 -10.09 -9.66 -17.64
CA VAL A 322 -10.32 -8.21 -17.57
C VAL A 322 -10.70 -7.89 -16.14
N HIS A 323 -9.91 -7.05 -15.50
CA HIS A 323 -10.08 -6.63 -14.11
C HIS A 323 -10.42 -5.14 -14.08
N GLY A 324 -11.60 -4.83 -13.56
CA GLY A 324 -12.11 -3.47 -13.44
C GLY A 324 -11.74 -2.87 -12.08
N SER A 325 -11.59 -1.56 -12.06
CA SER A 325 -11.52 -0.81 -10.82
C SER A 325 -12.25 0.52 -10.91
N LYS A 326 -12.79 0.94 -9.78
CA LYS A 326 -13.44 2.23 -9.59
C LYS A 326 -12.81 2.92 -8.39
N SER A 327 -12.35 4.14 -8.60
CA SER A 327 -11.63 4.91 -7.60
C SER A 327 -12.39 6.18 -7.28
N VAL A 328 -12.70 6.36 -6.00
CA VAL A 328 -13.47 7.49 -5.47
C VAL A 328 -12.61 8.32 -4.53
N ASP A 329 -12.92 9.60 -4.42
CA ASP A 329 -12.40 10.44 -3.34
C ASP A 329 -12.84 9.85 -2.00
N ASN A 330 -11.89 9.63 -1.09
CA ASN A 330 -12.15 8.89 0.14
C ASN A 330 -13.15 9.60 1.07
N ASP A 331 -13.18 10.93 1.04
CA ASP A 331 -13.96 11.72 2.00
C ASP A 331 -15.35 12.07 1.44
N SER A 332 -15.44 12.41 0.15
CA SER A 332 -16.70 12.80 -0.51
C SER A 332 -17.41 11.65 -1.22
N GLY A 333 -16.71 10.55 -1.53
CA GLY A 333 -17.23 9.45 -2.34
C GLY A 333 -17.40 9.79 -3.83
N GLU A 334 -16.93 10.96 -4.28
CA GLU A 334 -17.01 11.37 -5.68
C GLU A 334 -16.13 10.47 -6.57
N VAL A 335 -16.67 10.00 -7.70
CA VAL A 335 -15.94 9.13 -8.62
C VAL A 335 -14.86 9.92 -9.35
N ILE A 336 -13.60 9.51 -9.20
CA ILE A 336 -12.45 10.16 -9.84
C ILE A 336 -12.00 9.38 -11.07
N TYR A 337 -11.68 8.09 -10.89
CA TYR A 337 -11.14 7.25 -11.96
C TYR A 337 -11.94 5.96 -12.14
N SER A 338 -11.88 5.42 -13.35
CA SER A 338 -12.14 4.00 -13.57
C SER A 338 -11.08 3.42 -14.50
N ASN A 339 -10.65 2.20 -14.19
CA ASN A 339 -9.71 1.46 -15.00
C ASN A 339 -10.28 0.12 -15.42
N GLU A 340 -9.84 -0.40 -16.56
CA GLU A 340 -10.02 -1.79 -16.96
C GLU A 340 -8.68 -2.30 -17.46
N ALA A 341 -8.04 -3.17 -16.68
CA ALA A 341 -6.79 -3.81 -17.03
C ALA A 341 -7.07 -5.19 -17.63
N THR A 342 -6.53 -5.46 -18.82
CA THR A 342 -6.63 -6.77 -19.46
C THR A 342 -5.29 -7.49 -19.30
N TYR A 343 -5.29 -8.61 -18.58
CA TYR A 343 -4.12 -9.47 -18.43
C TYR A 343 -4.24 -10.71 -19.30
N PHE A 344 -3.15 -11.06 -19.98
CA PHE A 344 -2.99 -12.33 -20.68
C PHE A 344 -2.03 -13.21 -19.88
N ILE A 345 -2.51 -14.36 -19.42
CA ILE A 345 -1.79 -15.21 -18.47
C ILE A 345 -1.58 -16.57 -19.13
N ARG A 346 -0.30 -16.95 -19.31
CA ARG A 346 0.05 -18.22 -19.94
C ARG A 346 -0.03 -19.38 -18.96
N ASN A 347 -0.34 -20.58 -19.47
CA ASN A 347 -0.41 -21.82 -18.69
C ASN A 347 -1.34 -21.73 -17.47
N CYS A 348 -2.44 -21.01 -17.62
CA CYS A 348 -3.40 -20.73 -16.56
C CYS A 348 -4.80 -21.11 -17.04
N GLN A 349 -5.67 -21.51 -16.10
CA GLN A 349 -7.06 -21.86 -16.38
C GLN A 349 -8.00 -20.94 -15.60
N ALA A 350 -9.19 -20.71 -16.15
CA ALA A 350 -10.26 -19.95 -15.51
C ALA A 350 -11.59 -20.39 -16.12
N ASP A 351 -12.70 -20.03 -15.49
CA ASP A 351 -14.01 -20.22 -16.10
C ASP A 351 -14.22 -19.22 -17.24
N ASN A 352 -15.05 -19.58 -18.22
CA ASN A 352 -15.47 -18.64 -19.26
C ASN A 352 -16.69 -17.85 -18.77
N LYS A 353 -16.47 -16.67 -18.18
CA LYS A 353 -17.52 -15.90 -17.49
C LYS A 353 -17.40 -14.40 -17.78
N VAL A 354 -18.55 -13.75 -17.93
CA VAL A 354 -18.69 -12.30 -18.03
C VAL A 354 -19.45 -11.85 -16.80
N TYR A 355 -18.84 -10.95 -16.01
CA TYR A 355 -19.36 -10.46 -14.74
C TYR A 355 -19.98 -9.07 -14.90
N ALA A 356 -19.44 -8.24 -15.79
CA ALA A 356 -19.91 -6.88 -16.04
C ALA A 356 -19.80 -6.49 -17.52
N GLU A 357 -20.66 -5.56 -17.95
CA GLU A 357 -20.54 -4.95 -19.28
C GLU A 357 -19.32 -4.03 -19.36
N ARG A 358 -18.64 -4.06 -20.50
CA ARG A 358 -17.49 -3.19 -20.77
C ARG A 358 -17.91 -1.92 -21.48
N ARG A 359 -17.20 -0.83 -21.21
CA ARG A 359 -17.43 0.44 -21.92
C ARG A 359 -17.09 0.30 -23.40
N SER A 360 -17.84 1.01 -24.24
CA SER A 360 -17.65 0.95 -25.70
C SER A 360 -16.25 1.40 -26.14
N PHE A 361 -15.69 2.41 -25.49
CA PHE A 361 -14.32 2.88 -25.75
C PHE A 361 -13.27 1.83 -25.33
N ALA A 362 -13.47 1.15 -24.19
CA ALA A 362 -12.56 0.13 -23.67
C ALA A 362 -12.41 -1.08 -24.60
N THR A 363 -13.47 -1.41 -25.35
CA THR A 363 -13.51 -2.56 -26.27
C THR A 363 -13.29 -2.19 -27.74
N ASN A 364 -13.26 -0.90 -28.07
CA ASN A 364 -13.10 -0.47 -29.45
C ASN A 364 -11.70 -0.85 -29.98
N PRO A 365 -11.62 -1.43 -31.19
CA PRO A 365 -10.35 -1.86 -31.77
C PRO A 365 -9.45 -0.70 -32.23
N PHE A 366 -9.98 0.52 -32.41
CA PHE A 366 -9.23 1.71 -32.87
C PHE A 366 -8.14 1.39 -33.92
N PRO A 367 -8.50 0.81 -35.07
CA PRO A 367 -7.51 0.50 -36.11
C PRO A 367 -6.90 1.79 -36.65
N ALA A 368 -5.58 1.79 -36.84
CA ALA A 368 -4.91 2.91 -37.48
C ALA A 368 -5.48 3.15 -38.89
N PRO A 369 -5.87 4.39 -39.24
CA PRO A 369 -6.39 4.71 -40.56
C PRO A 369 -5.36 4.44 -41.68
N LYS A 370 -5.85 4.09 -42.88
CA LYS A 370 -5.01 3.87 -44.06
C LYS A 370 -4.62 5.18 -44.76
N ARG A 371 -4.13 6.16 -43.99
CA ARG A 371 -3.56 7.44 -44.48
C ARG A 371 -2.31 7.80 -43.68
N ALA A 372 -1.54 8.78 -44.16
CA ALA A 372 -0.42 9.33 -43.41
C ALA A 372 -0.89 9.88 -42.03
N PRO A 373 -0.07 9.73 -40.97
CA PRO A 373 -0.41 10.30 -39.66
C PRO A 373 -0.48 11.82 -39.73
N ASP A 374 -1.45 12.39 -39.02
CA ASP A 374 -1.64 13.84 -38.90
C ASP A 374 -0.56 14.46 -37.98
N TYR A 375 -0.01 13.64 -37.08
CA TYR A 375 1.11 14.00 -36.23
C TYR A 375 2.05 12.81 -36.01
N GLN A 376 3.35 13.09 -36.02
CA GLN A 376 4.40 12.14 -35.75
C GLN A 376 5.47 12.80 -34.88
N VAL A 377 5.92 12.11 -33.85
CA VAL A 377 7.01 12.57 -32.97
C VAL A 377 7.84 11.41 -32.47
N ASP A 378 9.15 11.62 -32.41
CA ASP A 378 10.12 10.69 -31.84
C ASP A 378 10.41 11.08 -30.39
N VAL A 379 10.39 10.09 -29.51
CA VAL A 379 10.58 10.21 -28.06
C VAL A 379 11.76 9.32 -27.67
N PRO A 380 12.98 9.87 -27.60
CA PRO A 380 14.13 9.14 -27.05
C PRO A 380 13.87 8.83 -25.59
N ILE A 381 14.08 7.58 -25.16
CA ILE A 381 13.95 7.19 -23.76
C ILE A 381 15.33 6.97 -23.14
N SER A 382 15.51 7.38 -21.88
CA SER A 382 16.75 7.11 -21.14
C SER A 382 16.92 5.60 -20.91
N GLU A 383 18.17 5.13 -20.83
CA GLU A 383 18.48 3.77 -20.37
C GLU A 383 18.02 3.55 -18.92
N ASP A 384 17.99 4.61 -18.11
CA ASP A 384 17.59 4.55 -16.70
C ASP A 384 16.09 4.78 -16.48
N LEU A 385 15.30 4.96 -17.54
CA LEU A 385 13.92 5.41 -17.40
C LEU A 385 13.06 4.43 -16.59
N ALA A 386 13.27 3.12 -16.77
CA ALA A 386 12.57 2.10 -15.98
C ALA A 386 12.91 2.18 -14.48
N ALA A 387 14.15 2.58 -14.12
CA ALA A 387 14.59 2.75 -12.74
C ALA A 387 13.90 3.95 -12.07
N LEU A 388 13.60 5.00 -12.83
CA LEU A 388 12.81 6.15 -12.35
C LEU A 388 11.32 5.83 -12.29
N TYR A 389 10.74 5.31 -13.37
CA TYR A 389 9.30 5.07 -13.47
C TYR A 389 8.79 4.08 -12.41
N ARG A 390 9.55 3.02 -12.09
CA ARG A 390 9.16 2.07 -11.04
C ARG A 390 8.94 2.71 -9.66
N LEU A 391 9.53 3.88 -9.40
CA LEU A 391 9.32 4.59 -8.14
C LEU A 391 7.88 5.05 -7.95
N THR A 392 7.09 5.14 -9.02
CA THR A 392 5.68 5.54 -8.98
C THR A 392 4.74 4.43 -8.52
N GLY A 393 5.21 3.19 -8.37
CA GLY A 393 4.42 2.11 -7.76
C GLY A 393 4.78 0.70 -8.27
N ASP A 394 4.99 0.53 -9.57
CA ASP A 394 5.25 -0.79 -10.15
C ASP A 394 6.70 -1.26 -9.92
N ARG A 395 6.88 -2.10 -8.90
CA ARG A 395 8.19 -2.60 -8.47
C ARG A 395 8.62 -3.91 -9.13
N ASN A 396 7.88 -4.41 -10.12
CA ASN A 396 8.18 -5.70 -10.76
C ASN A 396 9.65 -5.79 -11.22
N PRO A 397 10.42 -6.79 -10.74
CA PRO A 397 11.84 -6.92 -11.04
C PRO A 397 12.14 -7.12 -12.54
N LEU A 398 11.15 -7.52 -13.35
CA LEU A 398 11.24 -7.60 -14.81
C LEU A 398 11.78 -6.32 -15.48
N HIS A 399 11.58 -5.18 -14.82
CA HIS A 399 11.93 -3.86 -15.34
C HIS A 399 13.28 -3.32 -14.85
N ILE A 400 13.99 -4.04 -13.99
CA ILE A 400 15.25 -3.55 -13.40
C ILE A 400 16.33 -4.61 -13.23
N ASP A 401 15.97 -5.86 -12.95
CA ASP A 401 16.92 -6.94 -12.68
C ASP A 401 17.19 -7.76 -13.96
N PRO A 402 18.42 -7.75 -14.50
CA PRO A 402 18.78 -8.55 -15.67
C PRO A 402 18.63 -10.06 -15.48
N ASN A 403 18.87 -10.60 -14.27
CA ASN A 403 18.76 -12.04 -14.01
C ASN A 403 17.30 -12.47 -14.08
N PHE A 404 16.42 -11.70 -13.44
CA PHE A 404 14.98 -11.94 -13.47
C PHE A 404 14.42 -11.82 -14.89
N ALA A 405 14.80 -10.75 -15.62
CA ALA A 405 14.38 -10.57 -17.01
C ALA A 405 14.83 -11.73 -17.92
N LYS A 406 16.06 -12.22 -17.72
CA LYS A 406 16.59 -13.38 -18.44
C LYS A 406 15.83 -14.66 -18.09
N GLY A 407 15.48 -14.87 -16.82
CA GLY A 407 14.60 -15.97 -16.38
C GLY A 407 13.24 -15.93 -17.08
N ALA A 408 12.67 -14.73 -17.24
CA ALA A 408 11.44 -14.50 -18.01
C ALA A 408 11.62 -14.53 -19.55
N LYS A 409 12.79 -14.97 -20.04
CA LYS A 409 13.16 -15.10 -21.46
C LYS A 409 13.27 -13.77 -22.23
N PHE A 410 13.54 -12.67 -21.54
CA PHE A 410 13.92 -11.40 -22.16
C PHE A 410 15.46 -11.23 -22.15
N PRO A 411 16.05 -10.63 -23.19
CA PRO A 411 17.50 -10.48 -23.27
C PRO A 411 18.09 -9.48 -22.25
N LYS A 412 17.26 -8.56 -21.75
CA LYS A 412 17.56 -7.56 -20.72
C LYS A 412 16.25 -7.00 -20.15
N PRO A 413 16.27 -6.22 -19.05
CA PRO A 413 15.05 -5.61 -18.50
C PRO A 413 14.29 -4.79 -19.55
N ILE A 414 12.97 -4.91 -19.56
CA ILE A 414 12.08 -4.18 -20.47
C ILE A 414 11.49 -2.96 -19.76
N LEU A 415 11.10 -1.94 -20.52
CA LEU A 415 10.36 -0.79 -19.99
C LEU A 415 8.93 -1.20 -19.63
N HIS A 416 8.36 -0.62 -18.59
CA HIS A 416 6.96 -0.81 -18.22
C HIS A 416 6.04 -0.45 -19.40
N GLY A 417 5.05 -1.29 -19.69
CA GLY A 417 4.03 -1.00 -20.70
C GLY A 417 3.30 0.30 -20.39
N MET A 418 2.98 0.53 -19.11
CA MET A 418 2.34 1.76 -18.63
C MET A 418 3.25 3.00 -18.70
N CYS A 419 4.57 2.84 -18.72
CA CYS A 419 5.49 3.94 -19.01
C CYS A 419 5.43 4.32 -20.49
N THR A 420 5.48 3.34 -21.39
CA THR A 420 5.28 3.56 -22.84
C THR A 420 3.92 4.22 -23.13
N TYR A 421 2.89 3.80 -22.40
CA TYR A 421 1.55 4.36 -22.44
C TYR A 421 1.52 5.84 -22.02
N GLY A 422 2.12 6.16 -20.88
CA GLY A 422 2.21 7.53 -20.37
C GLY A 422 3.07 8.45 -21.25
N LEU A 423 4.20 7.96 -21.78
CA LEU A 423 5.02 8.70 -22.74
C LEU A 423 4.23 9.06 -24.01
N SER A 424 3.43 8.10 -24.50
CA SER A 424 2.54 8.31 -25.64
C SER A 424 1.47 9.35 -25.32
N ALA A 425 0.82 9.22 -24.16
CA ALA A 425 -0.18 10.16 -23.67
C ALA A 425 0.38 11.59 -23.56
N LYS A 426 1.58 11.75 -22.98
CA LYS A 426 2.22 13.05 -22.77
C LYS A 426 2.44 13.80 -24.07
N VAL A 427 2.99 13.15 -25.10
CA VAL A 427 3.22 13.82 -26.39
C VAL A 427 1.95 14.08 -27.18
N LEU A 428 0.90 13.26 -26.97
CA LEU A 428 -0.42 13.54 -27.51
C LEU A 428 -1.05 14.77 -26.82
N ILE A 429 -0.88 14.91 -25.50
CA ILE A 429 -1.32 16.11 -24.76
C ILE A 429 -0.60 17.35 -25.27
N ASP A 430 0.72 17.30 -25.42
CA ASP A 430 1.52 18.42 -25.93
C ASP A 430 1.03 18.90 -27.32
N LYS A 431 0.45 18.00 -28.13
CA LYS A 431 -0.03 18.30 -29.48
C LYS A 431 -1.51 18.66 -29.56
N PHE A 432 -2.37 17.90 -28.90
CA PHE A 432 -3.82 17.92 -29.09
C PHE A 432 -4.58 18.44 -27.86
N GLY A 433 -3.91 18.64 -26.73
CA GLY A 433 -4.52 19.00 -25.46
C GLY A 433 -4.93 17.80 -24.61
N MET A 434 -5.49 18.09 -23.45
CA MET A 434 -5.86 17.10 -22.44
C MET A 434 -6.98 16.13 -22.91
N PHE A 435 -7.01 14.94 -22.29
CA PHE A 435 -8.01 13.90 -22.53
C PHE A 435 -8.59 13.38 -21.21
N ASP A 436 -9.85 12.94 -21.23
CA ASP A 436 -10.52 12.30 -20.08
C ASP A 436 -10.66 10.78 -20.24
N GLU A 437 -10.38 10.22 -21.42
CA GLU A 437 -10.50 8.79 -21.70
C GLU A 437 -9.34 8.32 -22.58
N ILE A 438 -8.76 7.16 -22.27
CA ILE A 438 -7.66 6.58 -23.04
C ILE A 438 -7.75 5.05 -23.01
N LYS A 439 -7.41 4.42 -24.14
CA LYS A 439 -7.33 2.96 -24.27
C LYS A 439 -6.15 2.60 -25.14
N ALA A 440 -5.44 1.52 -24.80
CA ALA A 440 -4.39 0.96 -25.64
C ALA A 440 -4.25 -0.56 -25.49
N ARG A 441 -3.70 -1.19 -26.53
CA ARG A 441 -3.21 -2.57 -26.48
C ARG A 441 -1.68 -2.58 -26.57
N PHE A 442 -1.05 -3.29 -25.67
CA PHE A 442 0.39 -3.56 -25.69
C PHE A 442 0.65 -4.73 -26.66
N THR A 443 1.33 -4.44 -27.77
CA THR A 443 1.61 -5.40 -28.85
C THR A 443 3.08 -5.77 -28.99
N GLY A 444 3.97 -5.07 -28.28
CA GLY A 444 5.40 -5.32 -28.33
C GLY A 444 6.11 -4.76 -27.11
N ILE A 445 7.24 -5.39 -26.76
CA ILE A 445 8.12 -4.92 -25.71
C ILE A 445 8.89 -3.67 -26.15
N VAL A 446 9.33 -2.89 -25.18
CA VAL A 446 10.23 -1.74 -25.33
C VAL A 446 11.41 -1.95 -24.39
N PHE A 447 12.62 -1.67 -24.83
CA PHE A 447 13.79 -1.65 -23.95
C PHE A 447 14.16 -0.22 -23.59
N PRO A 448 14.53 0.07 -22.33
CA PRO A 448 15.14 1.36 -21.99
C PRO A 448 16.33 1.68 -22.91
N GLY A 449 16.48 2.95 -23.29
CA GLY A 449 17.45 3.44 -24.27
C GLY A 449 16.97 3.49 -25.74
N GLU A 450 15.86 2.83 -26.08
CA GLU A 450 15.32 2.88 -27.44
C GLU A 450 14.61 4.21 -27.76
N THR A 451 14.36 4.48 -29.04
CA THR A 451 13.51 5.61 -29.45
C THR A 451 12.11 5.13 -29.78
N LEU A 452 11.11 5.72 -29.12
CA LEU A 452 9.72 5.54 -29.47
C LEU A 452 9.33 6.51 -30.58
N ARG A 453 8.39 6.12 -31.44
CA ARG A 453 7.74 7.00 -32.42
C ARG A 453 6.24 6.91 -32.25
N VAL A 454 5.61 8.01 -31.85
CA VAL A 454 4.15 8.11 -31.72
C VAL A 454 3.59 8.63 -33.04
N LEU A 455 2.67 7.87 -33.62
CA LEU A 455 1.91 8.22 -34.81
C LEU A 455 0.46 8.47 -34.38
N ALA A 456 -0.11 9.61 -34.77
CA ALA A 456 -1.44 10.00 -34.34
C ALA A 456 -2.29 10.51 -35.51
N TRP A 457 -3.59 10.18 -35.44
CA TRP A 457 -4.61 10.50 -36.43
C TRP A 457 -5.81 11.11 -35.71
N LYS A 458 -6.18 12.34 -36.06
CA LYS A 458 -7.38 12.99 -35.50
C LYS A 458 -8.60 12.53 -36.31
N GLU A 459 -9.38 11.61 -35.77
CA GLU A 459 -10.51 10.98 -36.47
C GLU A 459 -11.83 11.75 -36.30
N SER A 460 -11.96 12.50 -35.21
CA SER A 460 -13.10 13.38 -34.93
C SER A 460 -12.62 14.60 -34.14
N ASP A 461 -13.55 15.50 -33.79
CA ASP A 461 -13.23 16.66 -32.95
C ASP A 461 -12.69 16.26 -31.57
N ASP A 462 -13.15 15.11 -31.05
CA ASP A 462 -12.85 14.61 -29.71
C ASP A 462 -11.97 13.35 -29.68
N THR A 463 -11.70 12.66 -30.79
CA THR A 463 -11.00 11.37 -30.77
C THR A 463 -9.71 11.42 -31.59
N VAL A 464 -8.59 11.03 -30.95
CA VAL A 464 -7.30 10.84 -31.60
C VAL A 464 -6.89 9.38 -31.49
N VAL A 465 -6.84 8.67 -32.62
CA VAL A 465 -6.30 7.31 -32.72
C VAL A 465 -4.78 7.40 -32.80
N PHE A 466 -4.07 6.48 -32.14
CA PHE A 466 -2.61 6.48 -32.16
C PHE A 466 -1.98 5.09 -32.17
N GLN A 467 -0.71 5.05 -32.56
CA GLN A 467 0.19 3.91 -32.42
C GLN A 467 1.53 4.38 -31.88
N THR A 468 2.23 3.49 -31.19
CA THR A 468 3.59 3.75 -30.69
C THR A 468 4.52 2.68 -31.20
N HIS A 469 5.49 3.09 -32.01
CA HIS A 469 6.48 2.24 -32.65
C HIS A 469 7.81 2.34 -31.91
N VAL A 470 8.62 1.28 -31.97
CA VAL A 470 10.02 1.29 -31.57
C VAL A 470 10.86 1.47 -32.82
N VAL A 471 11.52 2.63 -32.95
CA VAL A 471 12.25 3.02 -34.17
C VAL A 471 13.38 2.03 -34.45
N ASP A 472 14.18 1.72 -33.43
CA ASP A 472 15.38 0.90 -33.51
C ASP A 472 15.13 -0.51 -34.06
N ARG A 473 13.96 -1.09 -33.73
CA ARG A 473 13.58 -2.45 -34.13
C ARG A 473 12.50 -2.52 -35.21
N GLY A 474 11.89 -1.39 -35.58
CA GLY A 474 10.77 -1.36 -36.52
C GLY A 474 9.55 -2.17 -36.05
N THR A 475 9.28 -2.19 -34.75
CA THR A 475 8.16 -2.94 -34.14
C THR A 475 7.10 -2.00 -33.57
N ILE A 476 5.89 -2.51 -33.32
CA ILE A 476 4.79 -1.73 -32.72
C ILE A 476 4.64 -2.13 -31.25
N ALA A 477 4.93 -1.19 -30.35
CA ALA A 477 4.77 -1.38 -28.90
C ALA A 477 3.32 -1.18 -28.45
N ILE A 478 2.67 -0.12 -28.93
CA ILE A 478 1.25 0.17 -28.66
C ILE A 478 0.47 0.22 -29.98
N ASN A 479 -0.64 -0.51 -30.01
CA ASN A 479 -1.59 -0.52 -31.13
C ASN A 479 -3.02 -0.47 -30.59
N ASN A 480 -3.99 -0.39 -31.51
CA ASN A 480 -5.42 -0.45 -31.19
C ASN A 480 -5.80 0.55 -30.08
N ALA A 481 -5.31 1.78 -30.20
CA ALA A 481 -5.27 2.78 -29.14
C ALA A 481 -5.87 4.12 -29.57
N ALA A 482 -6.49 4.81 -28.62
CA ALA A 482 -7.03 6.14 -28.81
C ALA A 482 -7.11 6.92 -27.49
N ILE A 483 -7.15 8.25 -27.61
CA ILE A 483 -7.54 9.17 -26.54
C ILE A 483 -8.82 9.92 -26.93
N LYS A 484 -9.63 10.27 -25.92
CA LYS A 484 -10.78 11.16 -26.04
C LYS A 484 -10.50 12.49 -25.38
N LEU A 485 -10.36 13.54 -26.18
CA LEU A 485 -10.04 14.89 -25.73
C LEU A 485 -11.17 15.47 -24.88
N VAL A 486 -10.83 16.27 -23.86
CA VAL A 486 -11.81 16.94 -23.00
C VAL A 486 -12.66 17.99 -23.75
N GLY A 487 -12.18 18.48 -24.89
CA GLY A 487 -12.84 19.52 -25.68
C GLY A 487 -12.98 20.84 -24.90
N ASP A 488 -14.13 21.53 -25.05
CA ASP A 488 -14.43 22.79 -24.35
C ASP A 488 -14.52 22.65 -22.82
N LYS A 489 -14.57 21.43 -22.27
CA LYS A 489 -14.51 21.20 -20.82
C LYS A 489 -13.17 21.60 -20.19
N ALA A 490 -12.13 21.83 -21.00
CA ALA A 490 -10.81 22.30 -20.55
C ALA A 490 -10.80 23.75 -20.00
N LYS A 491 -11.88 24.52 -20.18
CA LYS A 491 -11.94 25.96 -19.84
C LYS A 491 -12.57 26.25 -18.46
N ILE A 492 -12.78 25.24 -17.63
CA ILE A 492 -13.41 25.38 -16.30
C ILE A 492 -12.34 25.34 -15.23
#